data_AF-A0A816TTP6-F1
#
_entry.id   AF-A0A816TTP6-F1
#
_cell.length_a   1.000
_cell.length_b   1.000
_cell.length_c   1.000
_cell.angle_alpha   90.00
_cell.angle_beta   90.00
_cell.angle_gamma   90.00
#
_symmetry.space_group_name_H-M   'P 1'
#
loop_
_entity.id
_entity.type
_entity.pdbx_description
1 polymer ?
#
loop_
_entity_poly.entity_id
_entity_poly.type
_entity_poly.pdbx_seq_one_letter_code
_entity_poly.pdbx_strand_id
1 'polypeptide(L)'
;DGNDYINFHADNEAKDIVASVTLGATRKFLVRHISCFGKSHTRKRKPLTTPNKKEYEFLLTNGSLIVMLGDMQQYWKHSVPKEKKVQAPRINLTFRTMQDK
;
A
#
# COMPACT_ATOMS: atom_id res chain seq x y z
N ASP A 1 -14.64 2.88 7.88
CA ASP A 1 -15.36 2.00 6.93
C ASP A 1 -14.60 1.98 5.59
N GLY A 2 -15.23 1.65 4.46
CA GLY A 2 -14.62 1.68 3.12
C GLY A 2 -14.25 3.07 2.59
N ASN A 3 -14.66 4.15 3.28
CA ASN A 3 -14.27 5.52 2.94
C ASN A 3 -12.88 5.88 3.46
N ASP A 4 -12.43 5.18 4.52
CA ASP A 4 -11.07 5.30 5.06
C ASP A 4 -10.08 4.64 4.11
N TYR A 5 -8.98 5.33 3.84
CA TYR A 5 -8.02 4.94 2.82
C TYR A 5 -6.65 5.51 3.14
N ILE A 6 -5.62 4.87 2.60
CA ILE A 6 -4.25 5.37 2.66
C ILE A 6 -3.76 5.45 1.22
N ASN A 7 -3.30 6.63 0.81
CA ASN A 7 -2.73 6.84 -0.52
C ASN A 7 -1.40 6.08 -0.68
N PHE A 8 -0.94 5.95 -1.91
CA PHE A 8 0.36 5.35 -2.21
C PHE A 8 1.49 6.05 -1.45
N HIS A 9 2.15 5.30 -0.57
CA HIS A 9 3.28 5.71 0.24
C HIS A 9 4.26 4.55 0.43
N ALA A 10 5.42 4.83 0.99
CA ALA A 10 6.38 3.82 1.42
C ALA A 10 6.74 4.09 2.87
N ASP A 11 7.09 3.03 3.60
CA ASP A 11 7.44 3.10 5.02
C ASP A 11 8.93 3.46 5.18
N ASN A 12 9.26 4.73 4.93
CA ASN A 12 10.64 5.23 4.95
C ASN A 12 11.35 5.09 6.30
N GLU A 13 10.61 4.94 7.40
CA GLU A 13 11.15 4.81 8.75
C GLU A 13 11.58 3.38 9.10
N ALA A 14 11.10 2.36 8.36
CA ALA A 14 11.47 0.96 8.56
C ALA A 14 12.38 0.51 7.42
N LYS A 15 13.68 0.42 7.71
CA LYS A 15 14.68 0.11 6.67
C LYS A 15 14.69 -1.34 6.21
N ASP A 16 14.19 -2.28 7.02
CA ASP A 16 14.44 -3.72 6.79
C ASP A 16 13.17 -4.56 6.61
N ILE A 17 12.36 -4.68 7.66
CA ILE A 17 11.22 -5.61 7.71
C ILE A 17 9.99 -4.88 8.26
N VAL A 18 8.90 -4.96 7.52
CA VAL A 18 7.58 -4.50 7.97
C VAL A 18 6.60 -5.65 7.85
N ALA A 19 6.00 -6.03 8.98
CA ALA A 19 4.95 -7.04 9.02
C ALA A 19 3.62 -6.35 9.29
N SER A 20 2.60 -6.65 8.48
CA SER A 20 1.28 -6.05 8.64
C SER A 20 0.18 -7.11 8.73
N VAL A 21 -0.56 -7.07 9.83
CA VAL A 21 -1.65 -7.99 10.14
C VAL A 21 -2.97 -7.27 9.95
N THR A 22 -3.87 -7.88 9.17
CA THR A 22 -5.21 -7.36 8.91
C THR A 22 -6.25 -8.13 9.72
N LEU A 23 -7.10 -7.40 10.43
CA LEU A 23 -8.24 -7.94 11.17
C LEU A 23 -9.54 -7.23 10.75
N GLY A 24 -10.64 -7.98 10.66
CA GLY A 24 -11.95 -7.45 10.25
C GLY A 24 -12.17 -7.45 8.74
N ALA A 25 -12.72 -6.37 8.21
CA ALA A 25 -13.21 -6.31 6.83
C ALA A 25 -12.10 -6.49 5.78
N THR A 26 -12.39 -7.31 4.77
CA THR A 26 -11.50 -7.54 3.63
C THR A 26 -11.32 -6.26 2.83
N ARG A 27 -10.06 -5.91 2.53
CA ARG A 27 -9.71 -4.72 1.74
C ARG A 27 -8.61 -5.04 0.74
N LYS A 28 -8.60 -4.31 -0.36
CA LYS A 28 -7.50 -4.36 -1.34
C LYS A 28 -6.26 -3.68 -0.78
N PHE A 29 -5.11 -4.29 -1.04
CA PHE A 29 -3.79 -3.73 -0.80
C PHE A 29 -3.07 -3.67 -2.13
N LEU A 30 -2.83 -2.44 -2.59
CA LEU A 30 -2.19 -2.18 -3.87
C LEU A 30 -0.73 -1.88 -3.66
N VAL A 31 0.13 -2.46 -4.48
CA VAL A 31 1.58 -2.24 -4.49
C VAL A 31 1.98 -1.80 -5.88
N ARG A 32 2.64 -0.64 -6.02
CA ARG A 32 3.02 -0.06 -7.31
C ARG A 32 4.47 0.43 -7.29
N HIS A 33 5.21 0.13 -8.34
CA HIS A 33 6.60 0.56 -8.47
C HIS A 33 6.72 2.09 -8.57
N ILE A 34 7.74 2.69 -7.95
CA ILE A 34 7.96 4.14 -7.93
C ILE A 34 8.09 4.76 -9.33
N SER A 35 8.60 4.02 -10.31
CA SER A 35 8.73 4.48 -11.70
C SER A 35 7.38 4.76 -12.37
N CYS A 36 6.29 4.21 -11.84
CA CYS A 36 4.93 4.46 -12.33
C CYS A 36 4.36 5.79 -11.81
N PHE A 37 5.03 6.44 -10.85
CA PHE A 37 4.64 7.75 -10.32
C PHE A 37 5.42 8.85 -11.05
N GLY A 38 4.99 9.16 -12.28
CA GLY A 38 5.60 10.23 -13.08
C GLY A 38 5.36 11.63 -12.50
N LYS A 39 6.34 12.52 -12.66
CA LYS A 39 6.21 13.96 -12.35
C LYS A 39 5.35 14.63 -13.41
N SER A 40 4.04 14.71 -13.17
CA SER A 40 3.16 15.54 -14.00
C SER A 40 3.26 16.99 -13.52
N HIS A 41 4.12 17.78 -14.17
CA HIS A 41 4.23 19.23 -13.92
C HIS A 41 3.14 20.06 -14.63
N THR A 42 2.18 19.39 -15.25
CA THR A 42 1.04 20.01 -15.93
C THR A 42 -0.24 19.39 -15.37
N ARG A 43 -1.20 20.22 -14.95
CA ARG A 43 -2.46 19.87 -14.24
C ARG A 43 -3.36 18.80 -14.90
N LYS A 44 -2.98 18.23 -16.05
CA LYS A 44 -3.69 17.12 -16.69
C LYS A 44 -2.98 15.82 -16.33
N ARG A 45 -3.49 15.15 -15.29
CA ARG A 45 -3.19 13.74 -14.99
C ARG A 45 -3.66 12.90 -16.20
N LYS A 46 -2.84 12.80 -17.26
CA LYS A 46 -3.06 11.76 -18.26
C LYS A 46 -2.96 10.42 -17.50
N PRO A 47 -3.99 9.56 -17.53
CA PRO A 47 -3.78 8.20 -17.09
C PRO A 47 -2.64 7.66 -17.94
N LEU A 48 -1.59 7.17 -17.28
CA LEU A 48 -0.48 6.55 -17.98
C LEU A 48 -1.01 5.23 -18.58
N THR A 49 -1.64 5.32 -19.75
CA THR A 49 -1.99 4.21 -20.63
C THR A 49 -0.70 3.72 -21.29
N THR A 50 0.24 3.24 -20.48
CA THR A 50 1.44 2.55 -20.93
C THR A 50 1.44 1.19 -20.26
N PRO A 51 1.57 0.06 -20.99
CA PRO A 51 1.39 -1.28 -20.45
C PRO A 51 2.52 -1.76 -19.51
N ASN A 52 3.38 -0.87 -19.00
CA ASN A 52 4.33 -1.18 -17.93
C ASN A 52 3.68 -1.05 -16.55
N LYS A 53 2.53 -1.70 -16.37
CA LYS A 53 1.74 -1.68 -15.14
C LYS A 53 2.38 -2.62 -14.10
N LYS A 54 3.49 -2.20 -13.50
CA LYS A 54 4.09 -2.83 -12.31
C LYS A 54 3.24 -2.50 -11.08
N GLU A 55 2.00 -2.98 -11.09
CA GLU A 55 1.06 -2.86 -9.98
C GLU A 55 0.51 -4.23 -9.63
N TYR A 56 0.56 -4.55 -8.35
CA TYR A 56 0.05 -5.78 -7.78
C TYR A 56 -1.10 -5.44 -6.83
N GLU A 57 -2.15 -6.26 -6.86
CA GLU A 57 -3.29 -6.17 -5.97
C GLU A 57 -3.36 -7.44 -5.13
N PHE A 58 -3.42 -7.26 -3.82
CA PHE A 58 -3.61 -8.34 -2.85
C PHE A 58 -4.91 -8.11 -2.11
N LEU A 59 -5.73 -9.14 -2.00
CA LEU A 59 -6.96 -9.09 -1.21
C LEU A 59 -6.62 -9.53 0.23
N LEU A 60 -6.59 -8.59 1.17
CA LEU A 60 -6.28 -8.89 2.56
C LEU A 60 -7.56 -9.19 3.32
N THR A 61 -7.77 -10.46 3.65
CA THR A 61 -8.90 -10.94 4.45
C THR A 61 -8.59 -10.87 5.94
N ASN A 62 -9.59 -11.16 6.78
CA ASN A 62 -9.38 -11.27 8.22
C ASN A 62 -8.30 -12.33 8.56
N GLY A 63 -7.33 -11.97 9.39
CA GLY A 63 -6.22 -12.84 9.79
C GLY A 63 -5.08 -12.90 8.77
N SER A 64 -5.14 -12.16 7.67
CA SER A 64 -4.03 -12.11 6.71
C SER A 64 -2.82 -11.37 7.28
N LEU A 65 -1.64 -11.95 7.08
CA LEU A 65 -0.33 -11.34 7.33
C LEU A 65 0.35 -11.05 6.00
N ILE A 66 0.79 -9.80 5.80
CA ILE A 66 1.68 -9.42 4.71
C ILE A 66 3.02 -8.99 5.29
N VAL A 67 4.11 -9.51 4.72
CA VAL A 67 5.47 -9.15 5.13
C VAL A 67 6.16 -8.47 3.96
N MET A 68 6.58 -7.23 4.18
CA MET A 68 7.37 -6.44 3.24
C MET A 68 8.83 -6.49 3.67
N LEU A 69 9.69 -7.00 2.79
CA LEU A 69 11.10 -7.31 3.04
C LEU A 69 12.00 -6.64 1.99
N GLY A 70 13.28 -6.45 2.35
CA GLY A 70 14.31 -5.94 1.44
C GLY A 70 14.00 -4.53 0.94
N ASP A 71 14.32 -4.26 -0.32
CA ASP A 71 14.22 -2.90 -0.88
C ASP A 71 12.78 -2.49 -1.28
N MET A 72 11.76 -3.16 -0.74
CA MET A 72 10.36 -2.88 -1.07
C MET A 72 10.01 -1.42 -0.77
N GLN A 73 10.41 -0.89 0.39
CA GLN A 73 10.13 0.50 0.76
C GLN A 73 10.91 1.52 -0.09
N GLN A 74 12.00 1.11 -0.75
CA GLN A 74 12.76 1.98 -1.64
C GLN A 74 12.12 2.10 -3.03
N TYR A 75 11.70 0.96 -3.61
CA TYR A 75 11.25 0.89 -5.00
C TYR A 75 9.74 0.78 -5.18
N TRP A 76 8.99 0.50 -4.12
CA TRP A 76 7.55 0.27 -4.20
C TRP A 76 6.80 1.15 -3.22
N LYS A 77 5.62 1.59 -3.65
CA LYS A 77 4.65 2.26 -2.81
C LYS A 77 3.43 1.38 -2.67
N HIS A 78 2.85 1.37 -1.48
CA HIS A 78 1.64 0.62 -1.20
C HIS A 78 0.49 1.53 -0.76
N SER A 79 -0.74 1.05 -0.94
CA SER A 79 -1.97 1.83 -0.78
C SER A 79 -3.13 0.92 -0.40
N VAL A 80 -4.07 1.45 0.37
CA VAL A 80 -5.38 0.83 0.61
C VAL A 80 -6.42 1.78 0.00
N PRO A 81 -6.96 1.49 -1.20
CA PRO A 81 -7.85 2.39 -1.91
C PRO A 81 -9.22 2.48 -1.24
N LYS A 82 -9.98 3.54 -1.54
CA LYS A 82 -11.39 3.66 -1.11
C LYS A 82 -12.24 2.58 -1.76
N GLU A 83 -13.05 1.89 -0.97
CA GLU A 83 -13.95 0.83 -1.41
C GLU A 83 -15.34 1.09 -0.84
N LYS A 84 -16.15 1.91 -1.54
CA LYS A 84 -17.48 2.35 -1.07
C LYS A 84 -18.45 1.21 -0.71
N LYS A 85 -18.22 0.01 -1.23
CA LYS A 85 -19.03 -1.19 -0.94
C LYS A 85 -18.71 -1.81 0.43
N VAL A 86 -17.55 -1.51 1.01
CA VAL A 86 -17.15 -2.07 2.31
C VAL A 86 -17.69 -1.18 3.42
N GLN A 87 -18.64 -1.71 4.20
CA GLN A 87 -19.26 -0.99 5.32
C GLN A 87 -18.66 -1.40 6.67
N ALA A 88 -18.11 -2.61 6.75
CA ALA A 88 -17.50 -3.12 7.98
C ALA A 88 -16.13 -2.47 8.27
N PRO A 89 -15.75 -2.33 9.55
CA PRO A 89 -14.46 -1.79 9.95
C PRO A 89 -13.31 -2.79 9.70
N ARG A 90 -12.10 -2.25 9.53
CA ARG A 90 -10.84 -3.00 9.40
C ARG A 90 -9.81 -2.40 10.34
N ILE A 91 -9.11 -3.27 11.07
CA ILE A 91 -7.94 -2.91 11.87
C ILE A 91 -6.71 -3.43 11.15
N ASN A 92 -5.67 -2.60 11.05
CA ASN A 92 -4.39 -2.99 10.48
C ASN A 92 -3.30 -2.70 11.50
N LEU A 93 -2.60 -3.75 11.93
CA LEU A 93 -1.47 -3.64 12.83
C LEU A 93 -0.20 -3.73 12.00
N THR A 94 0.66 -2.71 12.07
CA THR A 94 1.93 -2.67 11.33
C THR A 94 3.08 -2.73 12.33
N PHE A 95 3.79 -3.85 12.34
CA PHE A 95 4.96 -4.10 13.15
C PHE A 95 6.21 -3.68 12.37
N ARG A 96 7.09 -2.94 13.03
CA ARG A 96 8.34 -2.42 12.49
C ARG A 96 9.42 -2.58 13.56
N THR A 97 10.63 -2.93 13.13
CA THR A 97 11.80 -2.87 14.01
C THR A 97 12.28 -1.43 14.06
N MET A 98 12.23 -0.81 15.23
CA MET A 98 12.85 0.49 15.47
C MET A 98 14.33 0.24 15.76
N GLN A 99 15.23 0.96 15.07
CA GLN A 99 16.63 1.01 15.49
C GLN A 99 16.74 1.99 16.65
N ASP A 100 17.31 1.54 17.77
CA ASP A 100 17.73 2.45 18.84
C ASP A 100 18.79 3.41 18.27
N LYS A 101 18.68 4.68 18.64
CA LYS A 101 19.60 5.75 18.20
C LYS A 101 20.96 5.64 18.87
#